data_AF-A0A8X8D9Y0-F1
#
_entry.id   AF-A0A8X8D9Y0-F1
#
_cell.length_a   1.000
_cell.length_b   1.000
_cell.length_c   1.000
_cell.angle_alpha   90.00
_cell.angle_beta   90.00
_cell.angle_gamma   90.00
#
_symmetry.space_group_name_H-M   'P 1'
#
loop_
_entity.id
_entity.type
_entity.pdbx_description
1 polymer ?
#
loop_
_entity_poly.entity_id
_entity_poly.type
_entity_poly.pdbx_seq_one_letter_code
_entity_poly.pdbx_strand_id
1 'polypeptide(L)'
;MTMDRNSPPETPGRDSKSILVLSIECLKGTSKADEWKVDMLQTGDIVEEILIGSGSSSSSSSGSGGLTRYSAPFKNGKGGVQKILHNSFKNKETSIVVRVRRGGDEFAELHACVVPESGYKNKYVLRSIADPNYSVGFTDRSEAECFELQASRSSRIVSALQRAKLQDGYVGYPWEKRMQELLDVPNSSSFLSLLLLPKASDPVASRYNDLEDTLARANAWLHASQASGVPIVFMNIQTESLLTKISGETASSTVNAGSLSDLSNLAHVSLYGFEDYHGVDIGVVRAVRLWYAPLCGEFAIEVKIQEEDTKLGFAISRTEEGFIFISSVMDGDESAPSTRSGLSNLYKEAKSASRLLVVSRVSNEKVLPWMVSSTGAVRCFDTVSLSQKLSLHRHAKVPILIHVFLWDRTLPLPSAGSARFKSVSPPVLAFPPEIQLAHQLSQNQILPLPADVPNDAVNEAEFRLDRDTAGEASFRFHDFSPPNNWV
;
A
#
# COMPACT_ATOMS: atom_id res chain seq x y z
N MET A 1 -19.56 -15.30 14.53
CA MET A 1 -20.49 -15.49 13.40
C MET A 1 -19.80 -16.39 12.40
N THR A 2 -20.28 -17.63 12.35
CA THR A 2 -19.82 -18.74 11.50
C THR A 2 -20.27 -18.51 10.07
N MET A 3 -19.33 -18.46 9.13
CA MET A 3 -19.62 -18.38 7.70
C MET A 3 -19.67 -19.77 7.07
N ASP A 4 -20.71 -19.98 6.26
CA ASP A 4 -21.15 -21.26 5.72
C ASP A 4 -20.26 -21.82 4.58
N ARG A 5 -20.05 -23.12 4.70
CA ARG A 5 -19.97 -24.20 3.69
C ARG A 5 -19.83 -23.79 2.20
N ASN A 6 -18.61 -23.90 1.69
CA ASN A 6 -18.30 -23.98 0.26
C ASN A 6 -18.96 -25.23 -0.37
N SER A 7 -19.87 -25.01 -1.32
CA SER A 7 -20.28 -26.00 -2.33
C SER A 7 -19.21 -26.13 -3.41
N PRO A 8 -18.93 -27.34 -3.92
CA PRO A 8 -18.04 -27.53 -5.07
C PRO A 8 -18.73 -27.08 -6.37
N PRO A 9 -17.98 -26.57 -7.36
CA PRO A 9 -18.54 -26.11 -8.63
C PRO A 9 -19.07 -27.28 -9.45
N GLU A 10 -20.28 -27.09 -9.98
CA GLU A 10 -20.97 -28.00 -10.88
C GLU A 10 -20.10 -28.33 -12.11
N THR A 11 -19.96 -29.62 -12.39
CA THR A 11 -19.41 -30.14 -13.64
C THR A 11 -20.29 -29.70 -14.81
N PRO A 12 -19.78 -29.03 -15.86
CA PRO A 12 -20.58 -28.74 -17.03
C PRO A 12 -20.90 -30.05 -17.77
N GLY A 13 -22.18 -30.18 -18.12
CA GLY A 13 -22.80 -31.37 -18.69
C GLY A 13 -22.13 -31.87 -19.97
N ARG A 14 -22.08 -33.20 -20.05
CA ARG A 14 -21.78 -33.99 -21.24
C ARG A 14 -22.91 -33.80 -22.27
N ASP A 15 -22.56 -33.98 -23.53
CA ASP A 15 -23.43 -34.18 -24.71
C ASP A 15 -23.71 -32.96 -25.60
N SER A 16 -22.63 -32.36 -26.10
CA SER A 16 -22.56 -32.11 -27.55
C SER A 16 -21.85 -33.33 -28.15
N LYS A 17 -22.51 -34.15 -28.98
CA LYS A 17 -21.76 -35.10 -29.81
C LYS A 17 -20.77 -34.28 -30.62
N SER A 18 -19.50 -34.26 -30.22
CA SER A 18 -18.46 -33.59 -30.99
C SER A 18 -18.51 -34.18 -32.39
N ILE A 19 -18.81 -33.34 -33.37
CA ILE A 19 -18.78 -33.75 -34.78
C ILE A 19 -17.33 -34.13 -35.04
N LEU A 20 -17.08 -35.43 -35.15
CA LEU A 20 -15.75 -35.94 -35.46
C LEU A 20 -15.47 -35.67 -36.93
N VAL A 21 -14.36 -34.99 -37.18
CA VAL A 21 -13.81 -34.74 -38.50
C VAL A 21 -12.63 -35.68 -38.73
N LEU A 22 -12.37 -35.96 -40.00
CA LEU A 22 -11.18 -36.70 -40.38
C LEU A 22 -9.99 -35.73 -40.39
N SER A 23 -8.97 -36.01 -39.57
CA SER A 23 -7.78 -35.18 -39.41
C SER A 23 -6.53 -35.92 -39.89
N ILE A 24 -5.55 -35.16 -40.37
CA ILE A 24 -4.22 -35.68 -40.70
C ILE A 24 -3.44 -36.01 -39.41
N GLU A 25 -2.71 -37.11 -39.48
CA GLU A 25 -1.74 -37.54 -38.47
C GLU A 25 -0.39 -37.77 -39.16
N CYS A 26 0.61 -36.93 -38.88
CA CYS A 26 1.95 -37.13 -39.42
C CYS A 26 2.65 -38.31 -38.71
N LEU A 27 3.01 -39.35 -39.46
CA LEU A 27 3.60 -40.58 -38.92
C LEU A 27 5.13 -40.59 -39.04
N LYS A 28 5.66 -40.00 -40.12
CA LYS A 28 7.11 -39.78 -40.31
C LYS A 28 7.31 -38.37 -40.84
N GLY A 29 8.13 -37.59 -40.12
CA GLY A 29 8.46 -36.22 -40.48
C GLY A 29 9.37 -36.14 -41.70
N THR A 30 9.41 -34.97 -42.35
CA THR A 30 10.36 -34.70 -43.42
C THR A 30 11.79 -34.61 -42.87
N SER A 31 12.77 -34.90 -43.71
CA SER A 31 14.20 -34.73 -43.40
C SER A 31 14.67 -33.26 -43.33
N LYS A 32 13.78 -32.31 -43.66
CA LYS A 32 14.06 -30.86 -43.67
C LYS A 32 13.36 -30.20 -42.48
N ALA A 33 14.12 -29.49 -41.64
CA ALA A 33 13.68 -28.92 -40.36
C ALA A 33 12.71 -27.70 -40.45
N ASP A 34 12.02 -27.50 -41.59
CA ASP A 34 11.08 -26.39 -41.79
C ASP A 34 9.66 -26.86 -41.53
N GLU A 35 9.16 -26.57 -40.32
CA GLU A 35 7.89 -27.10 -39.81
C GLU A 35 6.64 -26.49 -40.48
N TRP A 36 6.75 -25.50 -41.39
CA TRP A 36 5.58 -24.81 -41.95
C TRP A 36 5.75 -24.43 -43.43
N LYS A 37 5.66 -25.42 -44.33
CA LYS A 37 5.46 -25.16 -45.76
C LYS A 37 3.98 -25.27 -46.15
N VAL A 38 3.56 -24.40 -47.07
CA VAL A 38 2.18 -24.36 -47.61
C VAL A 38 1.80 -25.70 -48.27
N ASP A 39 2.77 -26.42 -48.83
CA ASP A 39 2.53 -27.62 -49.66
C ASP A 39 2.66 -28.96 -48.91
N MET A 40 2.78 -28.97 -47.58
CA MET A 40 2.91 -30.20 -46.78
C MET A 40 1.82 -30.28 -45.75
N LEU A 41 1.11 -31.40 -45.62
CA LEU A 41 0.09 -31.57 -44.58
C LEU A 41 0.71 -31.56 -43.18
N GLN A 42 -0.09 -31.29 -42.16
CA GLN A 42 0.34 -31.26 -40.76
C GLN A 42 -0.65 -31.99 -39.86
N THR A 43 -0.16 -32.47 -38.72
CA THR A 43 -1.04 -33.08 -37.72
C THR A 43 -2.03 -32.03 -37.24
N GLY A 44 -3.32 -32.34 -37.34
CA GLY A 44 -4.39 -31.38 -37.02
C GLY A 44 -5.05 -30.77 -38.24
N ASP A 45 -4.48 -30.86 -39.45
CA ASP A 45 -5.16 -30.45 -40.68
C ASP A 45 -6.46 -31.26 -40.87
N ILE A 46 -7.56 -30.59 -41.25
CA ILE A 46 -8.88 -31.21 -41.41
C ILE A 46 -9.03 -31.65 -42.87
N VAL A 47 -9.36 -32.91 -43.13
CA VAL A 47 -9.48 -33.44 -44.49
C VAL A 47 -10.84 -33.08 -45.06
N GLU A 48 -10.84 -32.41 -46.22
CA GLU A 48 -12.04 -31.98 -46.92
C GLU A 48 -12.32 -32.84 -48.15
N GLU A 49 -11.27 -33.27 -48.85
CA GLU A 49 -11.40 -34.03 -50.09
C GLU A 49 -10.26 -35.03 -50.29
N ILE A 50 -10.59 -36.20 -50.85
CA ILE A 50 -9.67 -37.25 -51.28
C ILE A 50 -10.01 -37.61 -52.73
N LEU A 51 -9.01 -37.50 -53.62
CA LEU A 51 -9.09 -37.86 -55.03
C LEU A 51 -8.17 -39.05 -55.29
N ILE A 52 -8.68 -40.14 -55.87
CA ILE A 52 -7.91 -41.36 -56.17
C ILE A 52 -7.98 -41.68 -57.67
N GLY A 53 -6.82 -41.93 -58.29
CA GLY A 53 -6.70 -42.35 -59.70
C GLY A 53 -5.67 -41.56 -60.52
N SER A 54 -5.34 -42.05 -61.72
CA SER A 54 -4.40 -41.41 -62.65
C SER A 54 -5.14 -40.59 -63.70
N GLY A 55 -5.21 -39.27 -63.53
CA GLY A 55 -5.71 -38.36 -64.55
C GLY A 55 -4.65 -38.11 -65.63
N SER A 56 -4.50 -39.01 -66.60
CA SER A 56 -3.75 -38.73 -67.82
C SER A 56 -4.72 -38.36 -68.94
N SER A 57 -4.75 -37.07 -69.28
CA SER A 57 -5.42 -36.55 -70.46
C SER A 57 -4.70 -37.00 -71.75
N SER A 58 -5.04 -38.18 -72.28
CA SER A 58 -4.80 -38.52 -73.68
C SER A 58 -5.67 -39.70 -74.13
N SER A 59 -6.57 -39.39 -75.06
CA SER A 59 -7.37 -40.25 -75.95
C SER A 59 -7.02 -41.74 -76.07
N SER A 60 -8.07 -42.56 -75.92
CA SER A 60 -8.51 -43.66 -76.81
C SER A 60 -8.82 -45.00 -76.11
N SER A 61 -10.06 -45.44 -76.35
CA SER A 61 -10.62 -46.79 -76.25
C SER A 61 -10.63 -47.51 -74.89
N SER A 62 -11.85 -47.63 -74.36
CA SER A 62 -12.39 -48.74 -73.56
C SER A 62 -11.66 -49.10 -72.26
N GLY A 63 -12.10 -48.47 -71.17
CA GLY A 63 -11.81 -48.86 -69.79
C GLY A 63 -11.97 -47.66 -68.87
N SER A 64 -12.87 -47.74 -67.89
CA SER A 64 -13.25 -46.70 -66.93
C SER A 64 -12.07 -46.21 -66.06
N GLY A 65 -11.17 -45.38 -66.58
CA GLY A 65 -10.14 -44.67 -65.82
C GLY A 65 -10.67 -43.33 -65.30
N GLY A 66 -11.61 -43.37 -64.35
CA GLY A 66 -12.20 -42.17 -63.74
C GLY A 66 -11.50 -41.80 -62.44
N LEU A 67 -11.16 -40.51 -62.28
CA LEU A 67 -10.72 -39.97 -60.99
C LEU A 67 -11.88 -40.07 -60.00
N THR A 68 -11.72 -40.84 -58.93
CA THR A 68 -12.78 -41.03 -57.93
C THR A 68 -12.64 -39.99 -56.82
N ARG A 69 -13.68 -39.20 -56.60
CA ARG A 69 -13.74 -38.11 -55.60
C ARG A 69 -14.52 -38.53 -54.36
N TYR A 70 -13.91 -38.33 -53.20
CA TYR A 70 -14.53 -38.51 -51.88
C TYR A 70 -14.41 -37.19 -51.11
N SER A 71 -15.54 -36.63 -50.70
CA SER A 71 -15.57 -35.40 -49.89
C SER A 71 -16.01 -35.69 -48.45
N ALA A 72 -15.58 -34.83 -47.53
CA ALA A 72 -16.15 -34.78 -46.19
C ALA A 72 -17.66 -34.48 -46.25
N PRO A 73 -18.47 -34.96 -45.29
CA PRO A 73 -18.10 -35.85 -44.18
C PRO A 73 -17.91 -37.31 -44.63
N PHE A 74 -16.82 -37.94 -44.17
CA PHE A 74 -16.50 -39.33 -44.54
C PHE A 74 -17.32 -40.34 -43.73
N LYS A 75 -18.08 -41.18 -44.44
CA LYS A 75 -18.87 -42.26 -43.82
C LYS A 75 -17.95 -43.23 -43.06
N ASN A 76 -18.22 -43.45 -41.77
CA ASN A 76 -17.41 -44.26 -40.85
C ASN A 76 -15.99 -43.73 -40.58
N GLY A 77 -15.75 -42.42 -40.76
CA GLY A 77 -14.50 -41.75 -40.37
C GLY A 77 -13.24 -42.43 -40.92
N LYS A 78 -12.20 -42.53 -40.09
CA LYS A 78 -10.95 -43.23 -40.39
C LYS A 78 -11.17 -44.65 -40.90
N GLY A 79 -12.09 -45.39 -40.29
CA GLY A 79 -12.38 -46.79 -40.67
C GLY A 79 -12.96 -46.91 -42.09
N GLY A 80 -13.80 -45.96 -42.49
CA GLY A 80 -14.32 -45.86 -43.86
C GLY A 80 -13.23 -45.53 -44.87
N VAL A 81 -12.37 -44.56 -44.54
CA VAL A 81 -11.25 -44.17 -45.40
C VAL A 81 -10.22 -45.30 -45.56
N GLN A 82 -9.91 -46.04 -44.49
CA GLN A 82 -9.04 -47.22 -44.59
C GLN A 82 -9.58 -48.29 -45.55
N LYS A 83 -10.91 -48.48 -45.63
CA LYS A 83 -11.54 -49.38 -46.61
C LYS A 83 -11.38 -48.85 -48.04
N ILE A 84 -11.51 -47.53 -48.24
CA ILE A 84 -11.28 -46.88 -49.54
C ILE A 84 -9.83 -47.10 -49.98
N LEU A 85 -8.86 -46.82 -49.11
CA LEU A 85 -7.44 -47.02 -49.40
C LEU A 85 -7.10 -48.49 -49.69
N HIS A 86 -7.70 -49.43 -48.96
CA HIS A 86 -7.52 -50.87 -49.17
C HIS A 86 -7.98 -51.31 -50.56
N ASN A 87 -9.16 -50.86 -50.99
CA ASN A 87 -9.72 -51.19 -52.30
C ASN A 87 -8.89 -50.56 -53.42
N SER A 88 -8.51 -49.29 -53.26
CA SER A 88 -7.61 -48.55 -54.16
C SER A 88 -6.29 -49.31 -54.38
N PHE A 89 -5.64 -49.72 -53.29
CA PHE A 89 -4.39 -50.46 -53.33
C PHE A 89 -4.54 -51.83 -54.01
N LYS A 90 -5.62 -52.57 -53.72
CA LYS A 90 -5.94 -53.84 -54.38
C LYS A 90 -6.16 -53.68 -55.89
N ASN A 91 -6.77 -52.57 -56.31
CA ASN A 91 -7.04 -52.25 -57.70
C ASN A 91 -5.82 -51.63 -58.43
N LYS A 92 -4.67 -51.52 -57.77
CA LYS A 92 -3.43 -50.88 -58.28
C LYS A 92 -3.58 -49.39 -58.60
N GLU A 93 -4.63 -48.74 -58.08
CA GLU A 93 -4.79 -47.30 -58.11
C GLU A 93 -4.15 -46.73 -56.85
N THR A 94 -2.89 -46.31 -56.91
CA THR A 94 -2.16 -45.84 -55.72
C THR A 94 -1.96 -44.34 -55.68
N SER A 95 -2.16 -43.63 -56.80
CA SER A 95 -2.08 -42.17 -56.87
C SER A 95 -3.26 -41.53 -56.16
N ILE A 96 -2.98 -40.63 -55.20
CA ILE A 96 -3.99 -39.96 -54.39
C ILE A 96 -3.63 -38.49 -54.18
N VAL A 97 -4.64 -37.62 -54.22
CA VAL A 97 -4.53 -36.21 -53.82
C VAL A 97 -5.45 -35.98 -52.63
N VAL A 98 -4.91 -35.39 -51.57
CA VAL A 98 -5.67 -35.07 -50.36
C VAL A 98 -5.69 -33.57 -50.16
N ARG A 99 -6.88 -32.98 -50.13
CA ARG A 99 -7.09 -31.58 -49.80
C ARG A 99 -7.52 -31.43 -48.36
N VAL A 100 -6.86 -30.55 -47.64
CA VAL A 100 -7.12 -30.27 -46.23
C VAL A 100 -7.36 -28.79 -45.98
N ARG A 101 -7.99 -28.48 -44.85
CA ARG A 101 -8.24 -27.15 -44.34
C ARG A 101 -7.42 -26.86 -43.07
N ARG A 102 -6.82 -25.67 -43.04
CA ARG A 102 -6.15 -25.02 -41.92
C ARG A 102 -6.93 -23.77 -41.52
N GLY A 103 -7.24 -23.63 -40.24
CA GLY A 103 -8.06 -22.53 -39.75
C GLY A 103 -9.43 -22.44 -40.45
N GLY A 104 -9.87 -21.20 -40.69
CA GLY A 104 -11.16 -20.92 -41.32
C GLY A 104 -11.20 -21.19 -42.83
N ASP A 105 -10.22 -20.69 -43.58
CA ASP A 105 -10.29 -20.61 -45.06
C ASP A 105 -8.98 -20.95 -45.79
N GLU A 106 -7.96 -21.49 -45.12
CA GLU A 106 -6.71 -21.89 -45.78
C GLU A 106 -6.78 -23.36 -46.20
N PHE A 107 -6.43 -23.67 -47.45
CA PHE A 107 -6.41 -25.04 -47.97
C PHE A 107 -5.01 -25.43 -48.43
N ALA A 108 -4.64 -26.69 -48.16
CA ALA A 108 -3.41 -27.29 -48.65
C ALA A 108 -3.71 -28.63 -49.33
N GLU A 109 -2.90 -29.00 -50.33
CA GLU A 109 -3.06 -30.24 -51.08
C GLU A 109 -1.78 -31.09 -51.00
N LEU A 110 -1.95 -32.41 -50.88
CA LEU A 110 -0.85 -33.35 -50.91
C LEU A 110 -1.05 -34.39 -52.00
N HIS A 111 -0.10 -34.43 -52.92
CA HIS A 111 0.07 -35.51 -53.88
C HIS A 111 0.88 -36.65 -53.24
N ALA A 112 0.26 -37.82 -53.11
CA ALA A 112 0.82 -38.97 -52.42
C ALA A 112 0.52 -40.28 -53.13
N CYS A 113 1.16 -41.34 -52.63
CA CYS A 113 0.87 -42.72 -52.99
C CYS A 113 0.35 -43.50 -51.78
N VAL A 114 -0.69 -44.29 -51.99
CA VAL A 114 -1.22 -45.24 -50.99
C VAL A 114 -0.24 -46.40 -50.82
N VAL A 115 0.27 -46.60 -49.61
CA VAL A 115 1.21 -47.67 -49.28
C VAL A 115 0.78 -48.43 -48.02
N PRO A 116 1.04 -49.75 -47.92
CA PRO A 116 0.77 -50.50 -46.70
C PRO A 116 1.72 -50.05 -45.59
N GLU A 117 1.20 -49.93 -44.38
CA GLU A 117 1.99 -49.60 -43.20
C GLU A 117 2.81 -50.81 -42.74
N SER A 118 4.12 -50.62 -42.55
CA SER A 118 5.01 -51.67 -42.08
C SER A 118 4.61 -52.15 -40.69
N GLY A 119 4.31 -53.44 -40.54
CA GLY A 119 4.01 -54.07 -39.25
C GLY A 119 2.52 -54.23 -38.92
N TYR A 120 1.61 -53.68 -39.74
CA TYR A 120 0.16 -53.80 -39.53
C TYR A 120 -0.53 -54.40 -40.76
N LYS A 121 -1.31 -55.48 -40.57
CA LYS A 121 -2.13 -56.06 -41.65
C LYS A 121 -3.31 -55.13 -41.94
N ASN A 122 -3.55 -54.85 -43.23
CA ASN A 122 -4.69 -54.05 -43.72
C ASN A 122 -4.75 -52.59 -43.22
N LYS A 123 -3.59 -51.97 -42.93
CA LYS A 123 -3.50 -50.54 -42.59
C LYS A 123 -2.70 -49.83 -43.67
N TYR A 124 -3.24 -48.72 -44.17
CA TYR A 124 -2.67 -47.96 -45.27
C TYR A 124 -2.35 -46.53 -44.84
N VAL A 125 -1.22 -46.04 -45.32
CA VAL A 125 -0.72 -44.69 -45.08
C VAL A 125 -0.44 -44.03 -46.42
N LEU A 126 -0.38 -42.70 -46.42
CA LEU A 126 -0.05 -41.93 -47.60
C LEU A 126 1.41 -41.51 -47.52
N ARG A 127 2.17 -41.80 -48.57
CA ARG A 127 3.56 -41.37 -48.70
C ARG A 127 3.63 -40.27 -49.75
N SER A 128 4.23 -39.13 -49.42
CA SER A 128 4.34 -38.03 -50.38
C SER A 128 5.15 -38.42 -51.60
N ILE A 129 4.73 -37.94 -52.76
CA ILE A 129 5.49 -38.07 -54.01
C ILE A 129 6.72 -37.15 -54.00
N ALA A 130 6.63 -36.00 -53.34
CA ALA A 130 7.71 -35.02 -53.25
C ALA A 130 8.77 -35.37 -52.19
N ASP A 131 8.39 -36.11 -51.13
CA ASP A 131 9.31 -36.58 -50.10
C ASP A 131 8.94 -38.02 -49.66
N PRO A 132 9.65 -39.05 -50.15
CA PRO A 132 9.38 -40.45 -49.81
C PRO A 132 9.52 -40.80 -48.32
N ASN A 133 10.22 -39.97 -47.54
CA ASN A 133 10.36 -40.17 -46.09
C ASN A 133 9.18 -39.59 -45.30
N TYR A 134 8.42 -38.69 -45.92
CA TYR A 134 7.25 -38.08 -45.32
C TYR A 134 6.01 -38.95 -45.55
N SER A 135 5.41 -39.41 -44.46
CA SER A 135 4.20 -40.24 -44.50
C SER A 135 3.16 -39.79 -43.49
N VAL A 136 1.90 -39.77 -43.91
CA VAL A 136 0.75 -39.36 -43.11
C VAL A 136 -0.31 -40.44 -43.07
N GLY A 137 -1.05 -40.45 -41.97
CA GLY A 137 -2.25 -41.24 -41.78
C GLY A 137 -3.46 -40.35 -41.52
N PHE A 138 -4.60 -41.01 -41.30
CA PHE A 138 -5.86 -40.36 -40.95
C PHE A 138 -6.28 -40.76 -39.54
N THR A 139 -6.91 -39.84 -38.83
CA THR A 139 -7.48 -40.08 -37.51
C THR A 139 -8.74 -39.26 -37.28
N ASP A 140 -9.67 -39.76 -36.46
CA ASP A 140 -10.91 -39.06 -36.14
C ASP A 140 -10.65 -38.14 -34.92
N ARG A 141 -10.90 -36.84 -35.06
CA ARG A 141 -10.74 -35.83 -33.99
C ARG A 141 -11.93 -34.87 -33.98
N SER A 142 -12.14 -34.17 -32.88
CA SER A 142 -13.05 -33.03 -32.89
C SER A 142 -12.43 -31.84 -33.65
N GLU A 143 -13.26 -30.97 -34.21
CA GLU A 143 -12.79 -29.77 -34.91
C GLU A 143 -12.01 -28.83 -33.97
N ALA A 144 -12.41 -28.73 -32.70
CA ALA A 144 -11.69 -27.94 -31.69
C ALA A 144 -10.26 -28.46 -31.44
N GLU A 145 -10.08 -29.78 -31.31
CA GLU A 145 -8.75 -30.39 -31.18
C GLU A 145 -7.89 -30.16 -32.43
N CYS A 146 -8.50 -30.17 -33.61
CA CYS A 146 -7.79 -29.86 -34.86
C CYS A 146 -7.24 -28.43 -34.85
N PHE A 147 -8.06 -27.44 -34.44
CA PHE A 147 -7.60 -26.05 -34.33
C PHE A 147 -6.53 -25.84 -33.25
N GLU A 148 -6.59 -26.55 -32.13
CA GLU A 148 -5.52 -26.51 -31.12
C GLU A 148 -4.19 -27.06 -31.66
N LEU A 149 -4.24 -28.13 -32.46
CA LEU A 149 -3.06 -28.73 -33.10
C LEU A 149 -2.48 -27.85 -34.22
N GLN A 150 -3.34 -27.13 -34.95
CA GLN A 150 -2.97 -26.15 -35.96
C GLN A 150 -2.36 -24.87 -35.37
N ALA A 151 -2.42 -24.65 -34.05
CA ALA A 151 -1.85 -23.45 -33.44
C ALA A 151 -0.31 -23.49 -33.46
N SER A 152 0.30 -22.48 -34.09
CA SER A 152 1.76 -22.31 -34.11
C SER A 152 2.34 -22.26 -32.68
N ARG A 153 3.61 -22.64 -32.51
CA ARG A 153 4.31 -22.58 -31.20
C ARG A 153 4.19 -21.19 -30.57
N SER A 154 4.28 -20.13 -31.39
CA SER A 154 4.11 -18.74 -30.94
C SER A 154 2.70 -18.46 -30.42
N SER A 155 1.66 -18.93 -31.10
CA SER A 155 0.27 -18.79 -30.64
C SER A 155 0.04 -19.48 -29.30
N ARG A 156 0.60 -20.68 -29.10
CA ARG A 156 0.48 -21.43 -27.84
C ARG A 156 1.17 -20.72 -26.67
N ILE A 157 2.33 -20.11 -26.90
CA ILE A 157 3.03 -19.31 -25.88
C ILE A 157 2.23 -18.05 -25.54
N VAL A 158 1.69 -17.33 -26.53
CA VAL A 158 0.85 -16.15 -26.29
C VAL A 158 -0.41 -16.51 -25.51
N SER A 159 -1.10 -17.61 -25.85
CA SER A 159 -2.25 -18.11 -25.10
C SER A 159 -1.89 -18.62 -23.69
N ALA A 160 -0.68 -19.13 -23.48
CA ALA A 160 -0.20 -19.52 -22.15
C ALA A 160 0.11 -18.28 -21.30
N LEU A 161 0.74 -17.24 -21.89
CA LEU A 161 0.99 -15.95 -21.25
C LEU A 161 -0.33 -15.25 -20.87
N GLN A 162 -1.31 -15.24 -21.77
CA GLN A 162 -2.65 -14.67 -21.48
C GLN A 162 -3.37 -15.38 -20.34
N ARG A 163 -3.13 -16.69 -20.16
CA ARG A 163 -3.72 -17.49 -19.08
C ARG A 163 -2.89 -17.50 -17.80
N ALA A 164 -1.62 -17.10 -17.86
CA ALA A 164 -0.72 -17.09 -16.72
C ALA A 164 -1.14 -15.99 -15.74
N LYS A 165 -1.68 -16.39 -14.59
CA LYS A 165 -1.98 -15.48 -13.48
C LYS A 165 -0.82 -15.50 -12.50
N LEU A 166 -0.29 -14.32 -12.17
CA LEU A 166 0.58 -14.17 -11.02
C LEU A 166 -0.22 -14.57 -9.77
N GLN A 167 0.43 -15.30 -8.87
CA GLN A 167 -0.14 -15.72 -7.61
C GLN A 167 0.33 -14.77 -6.52
N ASP A 168 -0.54 -14.53 -5.53
CA ASP A 168 -0.15 -13.78 -4.34
C ASP A 168 0.80 -14.61 -3.49
N GLY A 169 1.75 -13.94 -2.84
CA GLY A 169 2.69 -14.53 -1.91
C GLY A 169 2.73 -13.76 -0.59
N TYR A 170 2.95 -14.48 0.50
CA TYR A 170 3.11 -13.89 1.84
C TYR A 170 4.52 -14.19 2.36
N VAL A 171 5.15 -13.18 2.96
CA VAL A 171 6.46 -13.29 3.60
C VAL A 171 6.30 -12.95 5.07
N GLY A 172 6.72 -13.85 5.96
CA GLY A 172 6.79 -13.57 7.38
C GLY A 172 7.82 -12.48 7.66
N TYR A 173 7.38 -11.36 8.22
CA TYR A 173 8.25 -10.25 8.62
C TYR A 173 8.33 -10.18 10.15
N PRO A 174 9.52 -10.20 10.77
CA PRO A 174 9.67 -10.25 12.23
C PRO A 174 9.47 -8.86 12.86
N TRP A 175 8.23 -8.37 12.88
CA TRP A 175 7.87 -7.02 13.30
C TRP A 175 8.41 -6.65 14.68
N GLU A 176 8.24 -7.51 15.69
CA GLU A 176 8.62 -7.25 17.08
C GLU A 176 10.13 -7.06 17.21
N LYS A 177 10.91 -7.95 16.58
CA LYS A 177 12.37 -7.86 16.56
C LYS A 177 12.83 -6.57 15.89
N ARG A 178 12.17 -6.17 14.79
CA ARG A 178 12.50 -4.92 14.08
C ARG A 178 12.15 -3.68 14.87
N MET A 179 11.01 -3.68 15.57
CA MET A 179 10.63 -2.58 16.46
C MET A 179 11.61 -2.43 17.63
N GLN A 180 12.14 -3.53 18.17
CA GLN A 180 13.13 -3.49 19.24
C GLN A 180 14.52 -3.06 18.75
N GLU A 181 14.92 -3.44 17.54
CA GLU A 181 16.25 -3.15 16.98
C GLU A 181 16.37 -1.77 16.32
N LEU A 182 15.29 -1.23 15.76
CA LEU A 182 15.36 -0.06 14.86
C LEU A 182 14.71 1.22 15.40
N LEU A 183 13.90 1.13 16.46
CA LEU A 183 13.26 2.32 17.04
C LEU A 183 14.14 2.95 18.11
N ASP A 184 14.26 4.28 18.10
CA ASP A 184 15.01 5.05 19.11
C ASP A 184 14.45 4.81 20.53
N VAL A 185 13.13 4.70 20.63
CA VAL A 185 12.42 4.30 21.85
C VAL A 185 11.80 2.92 21.60
N PRO A 186 12.23 1.87 22.33
CA PRO A 186 11.70 0.53 22.12
C PRO A 186 10.18 0.48 22.20
N ASN A 187 9.57 -0.23 21.24
CA ASN A 187 8.11 -0.43 21.16
C ASN A 187 7.29 0.88 21.08
N SER A 188 7.91 1.97 20.61
CA SER A 188 7.29 3.29 20.58
C SER A 188 7.46 3.99 19.25
N SER A 189 6.35 4.51 18.73
CA SER A 189 6.34 5.35 17.53
C SER A 189 6.70 6.80 17.84
N SER A 190 7.48 7.41 16.95
CA SER A 190 7.76 8.86 16.88
C SER A 190 6.69 9.64 16.12
N PHE A 191 5.72 8.95 15.50
CA PHE A 191 4.52 9.57 14.96
C PHE A 191 3.53 9.81 16.09
N LEU A 192 3.30 11.10 16.37
CA LEU A 192 2.45 11.59 17.43
C LEU A 192 1.19 12.20 16.82
N SER A 193 0.11 12.28 17.59
CA SER A 193 -1.15 12.81 17.07
C SER A 193 -1.94 13.59 18.12
N LEU A 194 -2.62 14.62 17.66
CA LEU A 194 -3.62 15.39 18.40
C LEU A 194 -4.96 15.27 17.66
N LEU A 195 -6.03 14.88 18.37
CA LEU A 195 -7.38 14.84 17.80
C LEU A 195 -8.14 16.12 18.12
N LEU A 196 -8.55 16.88 17.11
CA LEU A 196 -9.33 18.10 17.27
C LEU A 196 -10.79 17.83 16.93
N LEU A 197 -11.66 18.03 17.92
CA LEU A 197 -13.10 18.00 17.71
C LEU A 197 -13.58 19.34 17.14
N PRO A 198 -14.61 19.34 16.28
CA PRO A 198 -15.22 20.57 15.78
C PRO A 198 -15.66 21.48 16.92
N LYS A 199 -15.43 22.78 16.75
CA LYS A 199 -15.78 23.76 17.77
C LYS A 199 -17.30 23.90 17.83
N ALA A 200 -17.87 23.82 19.02
CA ALA A 200 -19.28 24.13 19.22
C ALA A 200 -19.50 25.63 19.02
N SER A 201 -20.46 26.00 18.18
CA SER A 201 -20.82 27.39 17.91
C SER A 201 -21.71 27.97 19.03
N ASP A 202 -22.34 27.10 19.81
CA ASP A 202 -23.26 27.43 20.90
C ASP A 202 -22.91 26.68 22.21
N PRO A 203 -23.31 27.19 23.38
CA PRO A 203 -23.01 26.57 24.67
C PRO A 203 -23.61 25.18 24.85
N VAL A 204 -24.70 24.87 24.14
CA VAL A 204 -25.41 23.57 24.21
C VAL A 204 -24.79 22.55 23.26
N ALA A 205 -23.78 22.93 22.45
CA ALA A 205 -23.15 22.11 21.43
C ALA A 205 -24.16 21.48 20.44
N SER A 206 -25.19 22.26 20.08
CA SER A 206 -26.17 21.89 19.07
C SER A 206 -25.69 22.19 17.66
N ARG A 207 -24.75 23.12 17.49
CA ARG A 207 -24.15 23.50 16.22
C ARG A 207 -22.64 23.49 16.33
N TYR A 208 -22.00 23.14 15.22
CA TYR A 208 -20.55 23.11 15.12
C TYR A 208 -20.09 23.99 13.97
N ASN A 209 -18.94 24.62 14.15
CA ASN A 209 -18.24 25.28 13.06
C ASN A 209 -17.87 24.26 11.98
N ASP A 210 -17.61 24.74 10.76
CA ASP A 210 -17.26 23.90 9.63
C ASP A 210 -15.89 23.20 9.78
N LEU A 211 -15.59 22.34 8.82
CA LEU A 211 -14.34 21.58 8.81
C LEU A 211 -13.12 22.50 8.68
N GLU A 212 -13.24 23.59 7.92
CA GLU A 212 -12.17 24.57 7.72
C GLU A 212 -11.78 25.27 9.04
N ASP A 213 -12.74 25.63 9.90
CA ASP A 213 -12.44 26.14 11.24
C ASP A 213 -11.64 25.13 12.08
N THR A 214 -11.98 23.84 11.98
CA THR A 214 -11.28 22.78 12.71
C THR A 214 -9.85 22.60 12.20
N LEU A 215 -9.66 22.66 10.87
CA LEU A 215 -8.34 22.66 10.23
C LEU A 215 -7.52 23.89 10.60
N ALA A 216 -8.13 25.08 10.61
CA ALA A 216 -7.49 26.32 11.00
C ALA A 216 -7.03 26.29 12.47
N ARG A 217 -7.85 25.72 13.36
CA ARG A 217 -7.47 25.49 14.77
C ARG A 217 -6.29 24.53 14.90
N ALA A 218 -6.25 23.47 14.09
CA ALA A 218 -5.11 22.54 14.08
C ALA A 218 -3.82 23.24 13.64
N ASN A 219 -3.91 24.07 12.59
CA ASN A 219 -2.79 24.85 12.08
C ASN A 219 -2.31 25.88 13.12
N ALA A 220 -3.24 26.60 13.75
CA ALA A 220 -2.94 27.57 14.80
C ALA A 220 -2.25 26.92 16.00
N TRP A 221 -2.74 25.77 16.47
CA TRP A 221 -2.12 25.04 17.59
C TRP A 221 -0.68 24.60 17.25
N LEU A 222 -0.44 24.12 16.03
CA LEU A 222 0.90 23.72 15.59
C LEU A 222 1.86 24.92 15.54
N HIS A 223 1.46 26.01 14.90
CA HIS A 223 2.28 27.21 14.79
C HIS A 223 2.54 27.86 16.15
N ALA A 224 1.53 27.92 17.02
CA ALA A 224 1.69 28.40 18.39
C ALA A 224 2.70 27.54 19.16
N SER A 225 2.58 26.21 19.08
CA SER A 225 3.53 25.28 19.71
C SER A 225 4.97 25.54 19.26
N GLN A 226 5.19 25.70 17.95
CA GLN A 226 6.51 25.98 17.38
C GLN A 226 7.05 27.35 17.81
N ALA A 227 6.20 28.37 17.84
CA ALA A 227 6.54 29.73 18.30
C ALA A 227 6.89 29.75 19.80
N SER A 228 6.20 28.95 20.61
CA SER A 228 6.49 28.70 22.03
C SER A 228 7.81 27.93 22.23
N GLY A 229 8.47 27.47 21.16
CA GLY A 229 9.77 26.81 21.22
C GLY A 229 9.71 25.28 21.30
N VAL A 230 8.54 24.66 21.10
CA VAL A 230 8.36 23.20 21.04
C VAL A 230 8.97 22.67 19.73
N PRO A 231 9.94 21.74 19.78
CA PRO A 231 10.62 21.23 18.58
C PRO A 231 9.83 20.11 17.90
N ILE A 232 8.72 20.46 17.25
CA ILE A 232 7.86 19.54 16.48
C ILE A 232 7.71 19.99 15.03
N VAL A 233 7.42 19.03 14.15
CA VAL A 233 7.15 19.24 12.72
C VAL A 233 5.82 18.63 12.31
N PHE A 234 5.17 19.27 11.34
CA PHE A 234 3.99 18.73 10.68
C PHE A 234 4.34 17.45 9.92
N MET A 235 3.50 16.42 10.06
CA MET A 235 3.63 15.18 9.29
C MET A 235 2.46 14.97 8.35
N ASN A 236 1.25 15.03 8.87
CA ASN A 236 0.04 14.82 8.09
C ASN A 236 -1.19 15.39 8.81
N ILE A 237 -2.27 15.57 8.07
CA ILE A 237 -3.59 15.89 8.60
C ILE A 237 -4.60 14.92 8.03
N GLN A 238 -5.49 14.42 8.86
CA GLN A 238 -6.49 13.42 8.48
C GLN A 238 -7.83 13.76 9.10
N THR A 239 -8.89 13.73 8.30
CA THR A 239 -10.26 13.80 8.82
C THR A 239 -10.69 12.44 9.37
N GLU A 240 -11.24 12.42 10.57
CA GLU A 240 -11.76 11.23 11.23
C GLU A 240 -13.27 11.34 11.45
N SER A 241 -14.00 10.31 11.05
CA SER A 241 -15.44 10.20 11.28
C SER A 241 -15.69 9.51 12.62
N LEU A 242 -16.28 10.24 13.57
CA LEU A 242 -16.66 9.73 14.88
C LEU A 242 -18.18 9.63 14.95
N LEU A 243 -18.68 8.46 15.33
CA LEU A 243 -20.11 8.26 15.55
C LEU A 243 -20.49 8.84 16.91
N THR A 244 -21.58 9.60 16.94
CA THR A 244 -22.18 10.10 18.16
C THR A 244 -23.69 9.95 18.10
N LYS A 245 -24.32 9.76 19.25
CA LYS A 245 -25.78 9.86 19.34
C LYS A 245 -26.14 11.35 19.29
N ILE A 246 -27.04 11.74 18.41
CA ILE A 246 -27.62 13.09 18.36
C ILE A 246 -29.08 13.01 18.78
N SER A 247 -29.64 14.10 19.32
CA SER A 247 -31.04 14.16 19.75
C SER A 247 -31.50 15.61 19.79
N GLY A 248 -32.81 15.83 19.69
CA GLY A 248 -33.43 17.14 19.88
C GLY A 248 -32.95 18.20 18.87
N GLU A 249 -32.46 19.33 19.38
CA GLU A 249 -31.99 20.46 18.56
C GLU A 249 -30.78 20.10 17.69
N THR A 250 -29.87 19.26 18.18
CA THR A 250 -28.72 18.80 17.40
C THR A 250 -29.18 17.97 16.20
N ALA A 251 -30.09 17.01 16.39
CA ALA A 251 -30.61 16.21 15.29
C ALA A 251 -31.31 17.09 14.23
N SER A 252 -32.09 18.06 14.69
CA SER A 252 -32.81 19.01 13.83
C SER A 252 -31.88 19.98 13.07
N SER A 253 -30.69 20.29 13.62
CA SER A 253 -29.73 21.21 13.02
C SER A 253 -28.70 20.52 12.11
N THR A 254 -28.56 19.20 12.19
CA THR A 254 -27.63 18.45 11.34
C THR A 254 -28.10 18.36 9.89
N VAL A 255 -27.13 18.29 8.96
CA VAL A 255 -27.43 18.02 7.55
C VAL A 255 -27.87 16.56 7.40
N ASN A 256 -29.05 16.33 6.85
CA ASN A 256 -29.57 14.99 6.55
C ASN A 256 -29.04 14.52 5.19
N ALA A 257 -28.63 13.25 5.08
CA ALA A 257 -28.13 12.67 3.83
C ALA A 257 -29.24 12.30 2.82
N GLY A 258 -30.37 13.03 2.80
CA GLY A 258 -31.58 12.68 2.07
C GLY A 258 -31.70 13.26 0.65
N SER A 259 -30.99 14.35 0.34
CA SER A 259 -31.06 15.04 -0.97
C SER A 259 -29.67 15.31 -1.57
N LEU A 260 -29.56 15.32 -2.91
CA LEU A 260 -28.33 15.68 -3.64
C LEU A 260 -27.81 17.09 -3.28
N SER A 261 -28.71 18.03 -2.95
CA SER A 261 -28.35 19.38 -2.48
C SER A 261 -27.74 19.37 -1.08
N ASP A 262 -28.13 18.41 -0.25
CA ASP A 262 -27.59 18.26 1.10
C ASP A 262 -26.21 17.60 1.05
N LEU A 263 -25.97 16.75 0.04
CA LEU A 263 -24.65 16.14 -0.21
C LEU A 263 -23.57 17.16 -0.58
N SER A 264 -23.88 18.28 -1.22
CA SER A 264 -22.87 19.33 -1.45
C SER A 264 -22.47 20.03 -0.15
N ASN A 265 -23.42 20.22 0.77
CA ASN A 265 -23.13 20.79 2.09
C ASN A 265 -22.35 19.80 2.97
N LEU A 266 -22.47 18.49 2.72
CA LEU A 266 -21.64 17.50 3.38
C LEU A 266 -20.15 17.72 3.13
N ALA A 267 -19.70 18.39 2.08
CA ALA A 267 -18.25 18.57 1.87
C ALA A 267 -17.59 19.36 3.01
N HIS A 268 -18.27 20.38 3.54
CA HIS A 268 -17.70 21.32 4.52
C HIS A 268 -18.29 21.18 5.93
N VAL A 269 -19.39 20.45 6.11
CA VAL A 269 -20.02 20.31 7.43
C VAL A 269 -19.19 19.43 8.37
N SER A 270 -19.10 19.85 9.64
CA SER A 270 -18.42 19.10 10.69
C SER A 270 -19.28 18.03 11.36
N LEU A 271 -20.60 18.10 11.20
CA LEU A 271 -21.54 17.13 11.75
C LEU A 271 -22.68 16.94 10.77
N TYR A 272 -22.93 15.70 10.37
CA TYR A 272 -24.11 15.33 9.60
C TYR A 272 -24.85 14.18 10.27
N GLY A 273 -26.16 14.16 10.12
CA GLY A 273 -27.06 13.23 10.80
C GLY A 273 -27.74 12.28 9.82
N PHE A 274 -28.10 11.10 10.33
CA PHE A 274 -29.06 10.21 9.69
C PHE A 274 -29.77 9.38 10.75
N GLU A 275 -30.99 8.94 10.43
CA GLU A 275 -31.77 8.05 11.28
C GLU A 275 -31.40 6.59 10.99
N ASP A 276 -31.16 5.80 12.02
CA ASP A 276 -30.93 4.36 11.86
C ASP A 276 -32.23 3.58 11.62
N TYR A 277 -32.13 2.26 11.38
CA TYR A 277 -33.31 1.41 11.14
C TYR A 277 -34.28 1.36 12.33
N HIS A 278 -33.84 1.71 13.54
CA HIS A 278 -34.64 1.70 14.76
C HIS A 278 -35.21 3.08 15.13
N GLY A 279 -35.02 4.10 14.28
CA GLY A 279 -35.51 5.46 14.54
C GLY A 279 -34.61 6.28 15.47
N VAL A 280 -33.33 5.89 15.63
CA VAL A 280 -32.35 6.61 16.44
C VAL A 280 -31.54 7.54 15.57
N ASP A 281 -31.53 8.84 15.90
CA ASP A 281 -30.68 9.80 15.22
C ASP A 281 -29.19 9.58 15.57
N ILE A 282 -28.40 9.30 14.52
CA ILE A 282 -26.94 9.12 14.60
C ILE A 282 -26.28 10.28 13.89
N GLY A 283 -25.33 10.92 14.58
CA GLY A 283 -24.46 11.93 14.03
C GLY A 283 -23.09 11.37 13.68
N VAL A 284 -22.53 11.83 12.57
CA VAL A 284 -21.14 11.63 12.19
C VAL A 284 -20.39 12.95 12.36
N VAL A 285 -19.58 13.03 13.40
CA VAL A 285 -18.69 14.16 13.65
C VAL A 285 -17.42 13.97 12.84
N ARG A 286 -17.02 14.99 12.07
CA ARG A 286 -15.74 15.04 11.37
C ARG A 286 -14.70 15.73 12.22
N ALA A 287 -14.00 14.95 13.02
CA ALA A 287 -12.83 15.42 13.74
C ALA A 287 -11.63 15.53 12.80
N VAL A 288 -10.60 16.27 13.22
CA VAL A 288 -9.33 16.38 12.51
C VAL A 288 -8.24 15.79 13.38
N ARG A 289 -7.54 14.77 12.89
CA ARG A 289 -6.30 14.27 13.49
C ARG A 289 -5.11 14.96 12.84
N LEU A 290 -4.40 15.74 13.65
CA LEU A 290 -3.12 16.31 13.29
C LEU A 290 -2.02 15.32 13.69
N TRP A 291 -1.25 14.85 12.71
CA TRP A 291 -0.05 14.05 12.92
C TRP A 291 1.18 14.95 12.91
N TYR A 292 2.01 14.80 13.94
CA TYR A 292 3.25 15.53 14.09
C TYR A 292 4.36 14.60 14.60
N ALA A 293 5.61 15.05 14.50
CA ALA A 293 6.77 14.31 14.98
C ALA A 293 7.74 15.27 15.67
N PRO A 294 8.58 14.80 16.59
CA PRO A 294 9.70 15.59 17.10
C PRO A 294 10.69 15.91 15.98
N LEU A 295 11.18 17.15 15.94
CA LEU A 295 12.07 17.66 14.89
C LEU A 295 13.34 16.81 14.75
N CYS A 296 13.98 16.46 15.86
CA CYS A 296 15.23 15.69 15.87
C CYS A 296 15.15 14.36 16.63
N GLY A 297 13.93 13.87 16.92
CA GLY A 297 13.71 12.63 17.66
C GLY A 297 13.50 12.83 19.16
N GLU A 298 13.32 11.71 19.86
CA GLU A 298 13.21 11.66 21.33
C GLU A 298 14.55 11.20 21.92
N PHE A 299 14.97 11.83 23.01
CA PHE A 299 16.16 11.44 23.76
C PHE A 299 15.80 10.96 25.17
N ALA A 300 16.33 9.80 25.55
CA ALA A 300 16.10 9.20 26.85
C ALA A 300 17.14 9.67 27.88
N ILE A 301 16.66 10.19 29.00
CA ILE A 301 17.46 10.63 30.14
C ILE A 301 17.05 9.79 31.33
N GLU A 302 18.02 9.04 31.86
CA GLU A 302 17.84 8.30 33.11
C GLU A 302 18.25 9.19 34.29
N VAL A 303 17.26 9.68 35.04
CA VAL A 303 17.47 10.39 36.30
C VAL A 303 17.74 9.37 37.40
N LYS A 304 19.02 9.18 37.73
CA LYS A 304 19.46 8.26 38.78
C LYS A 304 19.22 8.90 40.13
N ILE A 305 18.65 8.15 41.07
CA ILE A 305 18.32 8.62 42.42
C ILE A 305 19.17 7.84 43.43
N GLN A 306 19.81 8.56 44.35
CA GLN A 306 20.68 8.07 45.42
C GLN A 306 20.03 8.31 46.79
N GLU A 307 20.61 7.78 47.87
CA GLU A 307 19.96 7.73 49.18
C GLU A 307 19.90 9.10 49.88
N GLU A 308 20.86 9.96 49.57
CA GLU A 308 21.04 11.31 50.07
C GLU A 308 20.18 12.36 49.35
N ASP A 309 19.50 11.96 48.27
CA ASP A 309 18.75 12.89 47.41
C ASP A 309 17.43 13.32 48.05
N THR A 310 17.41 14.55 48.59
CA THR A 310 16.19 15.18 49.12
C THR A 310 15.31 15.77 48.01
N LYS A 311 15.89 16.12 46.85
CA LYS A 311 15.20 16.79 45.72
C LYS A 311 15.72 16.27 44.38
N LEU A 312 14.89 16.33 43.34
CA LEU A 312 15.28 15.92 41.98
C LEU A 312 16.18 16.95 41.27
N GLY A 313 16.13 18.22 41.69
CA GLY A 313 16.96 19.29 41.14
C GLY A 313 16.42 19.93 39.85
N PHE A 314 15.17 19.66 39.46
CA PHE A 314 14.50 20.33 38.34
C PHE A 314 13.02 20.56 38.63
N ALA A 315 12.41 21.48 37.89
CA ALA A 315 10.98 21.76 37.92
C ALA A 315 10.36 21.58 36.53
N ILE A 316 9.08 21.24 36.51
CA ILE A 316 8.28 21.10 35.29
C ILE A 316 7.17 22.15 35.26
N SER A 317 6.83 22.60 34.06
CA SER A 317 5.70 23.50 33.79
C SER A 317 4.97 23.04 32.53
N ARG A 318 3.85 23.69 32.22
CA ARG A 318 3.00 23.38 31.07
C ARG A 318 2.85 24.61 30.17
N THR A 319 2.92 24.42 28.86
CA THR A 319 2.60 25.47 27.89
C THR A 319 1.09 25.63 27.72
N GLU A 320 0.64 26.70 27.04
CA GLU A 320 -0.79 26.89 26.73
C GLU A 320 -1.30 25.80 25.77
N GLU A 321 -0.44 25.31 24.89
CA GLU A 321 -0.72 24.24 23.93
C GLU A 321 -0.75 22.85 24.58
N GLY A 322 -0.46 22.76 25.89
CA GLY A 322 -0.59 21.54 26.69
C GLY A 322 0.66 20.68 26.78
N PHE A 323 1.83 21.16 26.34
CA PHE A 323 3.09 20.41 26.48
C PHE A 323 3.68 20.58 27.87
N ILE A 324 4.16 19.48 28.46
CA ILE A 324 4.98 19.52 29.66
C ILE A 324 6.44 19.77 29.25
N PHE A 325 7.11 20.68 29.94
CA PHE A 325 8.52 20.97 29.70
C PHE A 325 9.26 21.21 31.01
N ILE A 326 10.58 21.07 30.97
CA ILE A 326 11.45 21.39 32.11
C ILE A 326 11.64 22.91 32.15
N SER A 327 11.08 23.55 33.17
CA SER A 327 11.05 25.00 33.30
C SER A 327 12.29 25.56 33.99
N SER A 328 12.89 24.81 34.91
CA SER A 328 14.14 25.17 35.57
C SER A 328 14.91 23.94 36.03
N VAL A 329 16.23 24.09 36.10
CA VAL A 329 17.15 23.12 36.70
C VAL A 329 17.97 23.88 37.74
N MET A 330 18.16 23.28 38.92
CA MET A 330 18.93 23.88 40.00
C MET A 330 20.41 23.88 39.64
N ASP A 331 21.02 25.07 39.67
CA ASP A 331 22.46 25.23 39.49
C ASP A 331 23.19 25.20 40.85
N GLY A 332 24.42 24.70 40.87
CA GLY A 332 25.33 24.75 42.03
C GLY A 332 25.39 23.49 42.90
N ASP A 333 24.60 22.46 42.59
CA ASP A 333 24.68 21.15 43.22
C ASP A 333 25.11 20.10 42.18
N GLU A 334 26.42 19.87 42.09
CA GLU A 334 27.03 18.88 41.19
C GLU A 334 26.57 17.45 41.52
N SER A 335 26.09 17.25 42.74
CA SER A 335 25.57 15.97 43.21
C SER A 335 24.08 15.83 42.99
N ALA A 336 23.33 16.82 42.49
CA ALA A 336 21.88 16.66 42.32
C ALA A 336 21.52 15.65 41.21
N PRO A 337 20.40 14.91 41.30
CA PRO A 337 19.97 13.96 40.28
C PRO A 337 19.94 14.52 38.86
N SER A 338 19.39 15.73 38.70
CA SER A 338 19.36 16.44 37.42
C SER A 338 20.75 16.70 36.81
N THR A 339 21.74 17.11 37.61
CA THR A 339 23.10 17.41 37.14
C THR A 339 23.84 16.12 36.78
N ARG A 340 23.79 15.10 37.65
CA ARG A 340 24.44 13.80 37.42
C ARG A 340 23.93 13.08 36.17
N SER A 341 22.67 13.32 35.80
CA SER A 341 22.04 12.74 34.61
C SER A 341 22.22 13.57 33.34
N GLY A 342 22.97 14.67 33.39
CA GLY A 342 23.22 15.54 32.23
C GLY A 342 22.03 16.44 31.86
N LEU A 343 20.96 16.46 32.67
CA LEU A 343 19.78 17.29 32.40
C LEU A 343 20.09 18.78 32.46
N SER A 344 21.00 19.18 33.36
CA SER A 344 21.46 20.57 33.48
C SER A 344 22.11 21.07 32.18
N ASN A 345 22.93 20.24 31.53
CA ASN A 345 23.59 20.59 30.27
C ASN A 345 22.56 20.74 29.15
N LEU A 346 21.66 19.76 29.00
CA LEU A 346 20.60 19.81 28.00
C LEU A 346 19.65 20.99 28.20
N TYR A 347 19.30 21.32 29.44
CA TYR A 347 18.49 22.49 29.74
C TYR A 347 19.20 23.81 29.36
N LYS A 348 20.51 23.92 29.65
CA LYS A 348 21.32 25.09 29.27
C LYS A 348 21.43 25.25 27.76
N GLU A 349 21.61 24.16 27.03
CA GLU A 349 21.62 24.15 25.57
C GLU A 349 20.24 24.48 24.97
N ALA A 350 19.16 23.97 25.55
CA ALA A 350 17.80 24.32 25.12
C ALA A 350 17.55 25.82 25.27
N LYS A 351 17.92 26.34 26.44
CA LYS A 351 17.74 27.75 26.79
C LYS A 351 18.60 28.66 25.91
N SER A 352 19.85 28.29 25.60
CA SER A 352 20.70 29.07 24.69
C SER A 352 20.18 29.06 23.26
N ALA A 353 19.55 27.97 22.83
CA ALA A 353 18.89 27.85 21.53
C ALA A 353 17.47 28.47 21.49
N SER A 354 16.98 29.04 22.59
CA SER A 354 15.60 29.54 22.73
C SER A 354 14.54 28.47 22.42
N ARG A 355 14.79 27.23 22.84
CA ARG A 355 13.89 26.08 22.69
C ARG A 355 13.44 25.54 24.05
N LEU A 356 12.27 24.91 24.06
CA LEU A 356 11.77 24.22 25.23
C LEU A 356 12.28 22.79 25.29
N LEU A 357 12.72 22.36 26.48
CA LEU A 357 13.03 20.96 26.76
C LEU A 357 11.73 20.22 27.11
N VAL A 358 11.00 19.85 26.07
CA VAL A 358 9.66 19.24 26.17
C VAL A 358 9.79 17.78 26.58
N VAL A 359 9.04 17.38 27.60
CA VAL A 359 8.96 16.00 28.10
C VAL A 359 7.90 15.26 27.30
N SER A 360 8.33 14.26 26.52
CA SER A 360 7.42 13.41 25.74
C SER A 360 6.90 12.24 26.57
N ARG A 361 7.72 11.68 27.45
CA ARG A 361 7.39 10.49 28.25
C ARG A 361 8.01 10.50 29.63
N VAL A 362 7.31 9.87 30.58
CA VAL A 362 7.83 9.55 31.91
C VAL A 362 7.57 8.07 32.18
N SER A 363 8.63 7.30 32.42
CA SER A 363 8.57 5.85 32.60
C SER A 363 7.91 5.14 31.41
N ASN A 364 8.27 5.55 30.19
CA ASN A 364 7.73 5.12 28.89
C ASN A 364 6.25 5.45 28.60
N GLU A 365 5.53 6.04 29.54
CA GLU A 365 4.18 6.55 29.31
C GLU A 365 4.22 7.93 28.63
N LYS A 366 3.47 8.11 27.56
CA LYS A 366 3.37 9.40 26.84
C LYS A 366 2.65 10.43 27.71
N VAL A 367 3.22 11.64 27.80
CA VAL A 367 2.65 12.77 28.56
C VAL A 367 2.30 13.99 27.69
N LEU A 368 2.16 13.76 26.38
CA LEU A 368 1.86 14.77 25.37
C LEU A 368 0.36 15.09 25.30
N PRO A 369 -0.04 16.28 24.83
CA PRO A 369 -1.45 16.59 24.57
C PRO A 369 -2.02 15.67 23.49
N TRP A 370 -3.27 15.21 23.69
CA TRP A 370 -3.87 14.16 22.82
C TRP A 370 -5.21 14.53 22.20
N MET A 371 -5.90 15.56 22.71
CA MET A 371 -7.20 15.96 22.17
C MET A 371 -7.49 17.44 22.40
N VAL A 372 -8.26 18.06 21.50
CA VAL A 372 -8.87 19.37 21.70
C VAL A 372 -10.38 19.21 21.65
N SER A 373 -11.08 19.64 22.70
CA SER A 373 -12.54 19.52 22.80
C SER A 373 -13.28 20.48 21.86
N SER A 374 -14.59 20.27 21.74
CA SER A 374 -15.49 21.20 21.05
C SER A 374 -15.59 22.56 21.72
N THR A 375 -15.24 22.68 23.00
CA THR A 375 -15.14 23.99 23.69
C THR A 375 -13.81 24.70 23.43
N GLY A 376 -12.85 24.05 22.79
CA GLY A 376 -11.51 24.59 22.54
C GLY A 376 -10.46 24.18 23.58
N ALA A 377 -10.82 23.45 24.63
CA ALA A 377 -9.89 23.05 25.67
C ALA A 377 -8.96 21.93 25.21
N VAL A 378 -7.66 22.07 25.46
CA VAL A 378 -6.65 21.04 25.18
C VAL A 378 -6.59 20.03 26.33
N ARG A 379 -6.84 18.76 26.04
CA ARG A 379 -6.65 17.64 26.97
C ARG A 379 -5.18 17.24 27.01
N CYS A 380 -4.60 17.40 28.19
CA CYS A 380 -3.22 17.14 28.54
C CYS A 380 -3.13 16.71 30.02
N PHE A 381 -1.96 16.26 30.46
CA PHE A 381 -1.72 15.92 31.86
C PHE A 381 -1.57 17.18 32.72
N ASP A 382 -2.02 17.12 33.98
CA ASP A 382 -1.77 18.16 34.95
C ASP A 382 -0.38 18.03 35.57
N THR A 383 0.22 19.16 35.92
CA THR A 383 1.57 19.21 36.51
C THR A 383 1.61 18.66 37.93
N VAL A 384 0.48 18.64 38.65
CA VAL A 384 0.42 18.18 40.05
C VAL A 384 0.57 16.67 40.11
N SER A 385 -0.23 15.94 39.34
CA SER A 385 -0.20 14.48 39.25
C SER A 385 1.13 13.98 38.68
N LEU A 386 1.70 14.69 37.70
CA LEU A 386 3.03 14.36 37.18
C LEU A 386 4.13 14.60 38.23
N SER A 387 4.08 15.72 38.96
CA SER A 387 5.01 16.02 40.06
C SER A 387 4.91 14.99 41.19
N GLN A 388 3.70 14.54 41.51
CA GLN A 388 3.47 13.46 42.47
C GLN A 388 4.12 12.15 42.00
N LYS A 389 3.94 11.76 40.73
CA LYS A 389 4.60 10.57 40.15
C LYS A 389 6.12 10.66 40.24
N LEU A 390 6.71 11.80 39.88
CA LEU A 390 8.16 12.03 39.98
C LEU A 390 8.65 11.96 41.45
N SER A 391 7.86 12.52 42.38
CA SER A 391 8.15 12.47 43.81
C SER A 391 8.10 11.03 44.35
N LEU A 392 7.16 10.21 43.88
CA LEU A 392 7.08 8.80 44.25
C LEU A 392 8.31 8.02 43.79
N HIS A 393 8.82 8.27 42.58
CA HIS A 393 10.09 7.67 42.14
C HIS A 393 11.24 8.04 43.07
N ARG A 394 11.33 9.31 43.51
CA ARG A 394 12.31 9.75 44.50
C ARG A 394 12.17 8.98 45.82
N HIS A 395 10.96 8.92 46.38
CA HIS A 395 10.72 8.23 47.66
C HIS A 395 10.95 6.71 47.57
N ALA A 396 10.63 6.11 46.42
CA ALA A 396 10.88 4.69 46.15
C ALA A 396 12.35 4.41 45.78
N LYS A 397 13.18 5.45 45.59
CA LYS A 397 14.57 5.34 45.14
C LYS A 397 14.71 4.61 43.80
N VAL A 398 13.71 4.74 42.93
CA VAL A 398 13.68 4.11 41.60
C VAL A 398 14.09 5.16 40.56
N PRO A 399 15.04 4.87 39.66
CA PRO A 399 15.43 5.81 38.61
C PRO A 399 14.22 6.21 37.76
N ILE A 400 14.23 7.46 37.28
CA ILE A 400 13.17 7.97 36.41
C ILE A 400 13.69 8.00 34.98
N LEU A 401 13.01 7.31 34.09
CA LEU A 401 13.29 7.40 32.66
C LEU A 401 12.42 8.49 32.04
N ILE A 402 13.04 9.62 31.66
CA ILE A 402 12.37 10.76 31.03
C ILE A 402 12.78 10.80 29.57
N HIS A 403 11.82 10.91 28.66
CA HIS A 403 12.11 11.19 27.26
C HIS A 403 11.82 12.65 26.95
N VAL A 404 12.72 13.30 26.22
CA VAL A 404 12.60 14.71 25.83
C VAL A 404 12.74 14.87 24.32
N PHE A 405 12.12 15.91 23.75
CA PHE A 405 12.33 16.23 22.34
C PHE A 405 13.64 16.97 22.12
N LEU A 406 14.38 16.57 21.08
CA LEU A 406 15.57 17.27 20.62
C LEU A 406 15.22 18.30 19.53
N TRP A 407 15.94 19.42 19.54
CA TRP A 407 15.91 20.44 18.48
C TRP A 407 17.13 20.41 17.56
N ASP A 408 18.21 19.74 17.98
CA ASP A 408 19.45 19.60 17.20
C ASP A 408 20.02 18.18 17.39
N ARG A 409 20.38 17.53 16.27
CA ARG A 409 20.98 16.19 16.24
C ARG A 409 22.48 16.19 16.56
N THR A 410 23.13 17.36 16.56
CA THR A 410 24.57 17.49 16.76
C THR A 410 24.98 17.63 18.23
N LEU A 411 24.00 17.71 19.15
CA LEU A 411 24.27 17.81 20.58
C LEU A 411 25.05 16.58 21.08
N PRO A 412 26.10 16.76 21.89
CA PRO A 412 26.88 15.66 22.44
C PRO A 412 26.01 14.89 23.44
N LEU A 413 25.34 13.84 22.96
CA LEU A 413 24.55 12.94 23.79
C LEU A 413 25.47 12.24 24.82
N PRO A 414 25.16 12.28 26.12
CA PRO A 414 25.90 11.49 27.10
C PRO A 414 25.75 10.02 26.74
N SER A 415 26.89 9.36 26.50
CA SER A 415 27.01 7.99 26.01
C SER A 415 26.31 6.99 26.94
N ALA A 416 25.03 6.73 26.71
CA ALA A 416 24.37 5.50 27.16
C ALA A 416 25.00 4.33 26.38
N GLY A 417 25.51 3.35 27.12
CA GLY A 417 26.42 2.33 26.62
C GLY A 417 25.99 1.65 25.31
N SER A 418 26.90 1.68 24.34
CA SER A 418 27.13 0.64 23.32
C SER A 418 25.95 -0.26 22.96
N ALA A 419 25.12 0.19 22.03
CA ALA A 419 24.76 -0.64 20.89
C ALA A 419 25.40 0.00 19.65
N ARG A 420 26.46 -0.63 19.15
CA ARG A 420 27.07 -0.26 17.87
C ARG A 420 26.03 -0.37 16.75
N PHE A 421 25.40 0.72 16.39
CA PHE A 421 24.87 0.87 15.05
C PHE A 421 25.90 1.66 14.26
N LYS A 422 26.74 0.93 13.53
CA LYS A 422 27.31 1.48 12.31
C LYS A 422 26.10 1.89 11.47
N SER A 423 25.84 3.19 11.36
CA SER A 423 25.03 3.69 10.27
C SER A 423 25.72 3.25 8.98
N VAL A 424 25.21 2.19 8.36
CA VAL A 424 25.43 2.04 6.92
C VAL A 424 24.62 3.17 6.30
N SER A 425 25.27 4.31 6.14
CA SER A 425 24.80 5.36 5.25
C SER A 425 24.57 4.71 3.88
N PRO A 426 23.36 4.74 3.31
CA PRO A 426 23.19 4.35 1.92
C PRO A 426 24.10 5.25 1.08
N PRO A 427 24.73 4.75 0.01
CA PRO A 427 25.54 5.59 -0.85
C PRO A 427 24.63 6.69 -1.38
N VAL A 428 25.02 7.94 -1.12
CA VAL A 428 24.42 9.11 -1.76
C VAL A 428 24.64 8.93 -3.25
N LEU A 429 23.59 8.50 -3.97
CA LEU A 429 23.55 8.63 -5.41
C LEU A 429 23.56 10.13 -5.69
N ALA A 430 24.71 10.63 -6.13
CA ALA A 430 24.84 11.98 -6.64
C ALA A 430 23.84 12.16 -7.78
N PHE A 431 22.91 13.10 -7.61
CA PHE A 431 22.05 13.54 -8.70
C PHE A 431 22.93 14.15 -9.82
N PRO A 432 22.68 13.83 -11.10
CA PRO A 432 23.45 14.41 -12.20
C PRO A 432 23.17 15.92 -12.31
N PRO A 433 24.17 16.73 -12.69
CA PRO A 433 24.00 18.17 -12.88
C PRO A 433 23.29 18.47 -14.20
N GLU A 434 22.49 19.54 -14.17
CA GLU A 434 21.97 20.33 -15.30
C GLU A 434 20.89 19.72 -16.22
N ILE A 435 19.65 20.18 -15.99
CA ILE A 435 18.87 20.78 -17.07
C ILE A 435 18.54 22.22 -16.63
N GLN A 436 19.31 23.16 -17.19
CA GLN A 436 19.09 24.59 -17.06
C GLN A 436 17.71 24.96 -17.62
N LEU A 437 16.78 25.37 -16.77
CA LEU A 437 15.60 26.12 -17.16
C LEU A 437 15.73 27.51 -16.55
N ALA A 438 16.04 28.47 -17.42
CA ALA A 438 16.19 29.88 -17.11
C ALA A 438 14.90 30.43 -16.48
N HIS A 439 14.88 30.57 -15.16
CA HIS A 439 13.91 31.42 -14.48
C HIS A 439 14.55 32.80 -14.34
N GLN A 440 14.30 33.66 -15.33
CA GLN A 440 14.65 35.07 -15.28
C GLN A 440 14.01 35.72 -14.05
N LEU A 441 14.87 36.21 -13.15
CA LEU A 441 14.50 37.16 -12.10
C LEU A 441 14.15 38.50 -12.76
N SER A 442 12.86 38.83 -12.80
CA SER A 442 12.38 40.19 -13.10
C SER A 442 12.01 40.88 -11.79
N GLN A 443 13.03 41.36 -11.06
CA GLN A 443 12.81 42.37 -10.02
C GLN A 443 12.98 43.75 -10.64
N ASN A 444 11.85 44.42 -10.84
CA ASN A 444 11.80 45.82 -11.22
C ASN A 444 12.56 46.67 -10.20
N GLN A 445 13.38 47.56 -10.76
CA GLN A 445 14.21 48.56 -10.12
C GLN A 445 13.36 49.55 -9.32
N ILE A 446 13.71 49.79 -8.06
CA ILE A 446 13.53 51.10 -7.42
C ILE A 446 14.83 51.41 -6.66
N LEU A 447 15.51 52.46 -7.09
CA LEU A 447 16.75 52.99 -6.52
C LEU A 447 16.45 53.74 -5.18
N PRO A 448 17.37 53.77 -4.20
CA PRO A 448 17.16 54.41 -2.89
C PRO A 448 17.75 55.84 -2.83
N LEU A 449 17.30 56.65 -1.85
CA LEU A 449 18.01 57.74 -1.10
C LEU A 449 16.98 58.75 -0.50
N PRO A 450 17.30 59.54 0.56
CA PRO A 450 18.08 59.29 1.77
C PRO A 450 17.35 59.72 3.08
N ALA A 451 18.08 59.61 4.19
CA ALA A 451 17.71 59.79 5.59
C ALA A 451 17.22 61.19 6.01
N ASP A 452 16.33 61.21 7.00
CA ASP A 452 16.21 62.27 8.00
C ASP A 452 15.92 61.67 9.38
N VAL A 453 16.75 62.03 10.36
CA VAL A 453 16.57 61.81 11.79
C VAL A 453 16.04 63.13 12.37
N PRO A 454 15.19 63.13 13.41
CA PRO A 454 15.77 63.43 14.72
C PRO A 454 15.18 62.64 15.91
N ASN A 455 16.09 62.40 16.85
CA ASN A 455 15.97 62.09 18.29
C ASN A 455 14.72 62.63 19.00
N ASP A 456 14.06 61.84 19.87
CA ASP A 456 14.35 61.72 21.32
C ASP A 456 13.19 61.06 22.12
N ALA A 457 13.55 60.55 23.30
CA ALA A 457 12.72 60.21 24.47
C ALA A 457 12.16 58.77 24.63
N VAL A 458 13.02 57.93 25.23
CA VAL A 458 12.79 57.12 26.44
C VAL A 458 11.34 57.03 26.95
N ASN A 459 10.78 55.82 27.00
CA ASN A 459 10.03 55.34 28.17
C ASN A 459 9.97 53.81 28.18
N GLU A 460 10.64 53.23 29.17
CA GLU A 460 10.47 51.85 29.64
C GLU A 460 9.03 51.68 30.12
N ALA A 461 8.25 50.85 29.44
CA ALA A 461 6.97 50.38 29.95
C ALA A 461 7.15 49.00 30.57
N GLU A 462 7.25 49.01 31.90
CA GLU A 462 7.12 47.84 32.77
C GLU A 462 5.94 46.96 32.33
N PHE A 463 6.20 45.68 32.05
CA PHE A 463 5.16 44.66 32.01
C PHE A 463 4.59 44.47 33.43
N ARG A 464 3.58 45.27 33.77
CA ARG A 464 2.71 45.01 34.92
C ARG A 464 1.81 43.82 34.57
N LEU A 465 2.09 42.69 35.21
CA LEU A 465 1.20 41.53 35.26
C LEU A 465 -0.01 41.90 36.11
N ASP A 466 -1.15 42.14 35.46
CA ASP A 466 -2.43 42.17 36.13
C ASP A 466 -2.77 40.76 36.64
N ARG A 467 -3.17 40.73 37.91
CA ARG A 467 -3.38 39.54 38.71
C ARG A 467 -4.82 39.09 38.52
N ASP A 468 -5.03 38.02 37.74
CA ASP A 468 -6.33 37.36 37.64
C ASP A 468 -6.30 35.95 38.23
N THR A 469 -7.42 35.56 38.81
CA THR A 469 -7.52 34.61 39.92
C THR A 469 -7.96 33.24 39.42
N ALA A 470 -7.05 32.40 38.90
CA ALA A 470 -7.30 30.97 38.69
C ALA A 470 -6.00 30.16 38.50
N GLY A 471 -5.64 29.31 39.47
CA GLY A 471 -4.73 28.16 39.32
C GLY A 471 -3.22 28.46 39.20
N GLU A 472 -2.47 28.17 40.24
CA GLU A 472 -1.03 28.42 40.40
C GLU A 472 -0.16 27.90 39.23
N ALA A 473 0.54 28.80 38.53
CA ALA A 473 1.39 28.49 37.36
C ALA A 473 2.85 28.11 37.69
N SER A 474 3.21 27.90 38.95
CA SER A 474 4.57 27.50 39.33
C SER A 474 4.59 26.95 40.75
N PHE A 475 4.93 25.68 40.92
CA PHE A 475 5.17 25.09 42.24
C PHE A 475 6.67 24.89 42.48
N ARG A 476 7.17 25.36 43.62
CA ARG A 476 8.49 25.00 44.15
C ARG A 476 8.29 23.99 45.27
N PHE A 477 9.15 22.97 45.33
CA PHE A 477 9.12 21.99 46.42
C PHE A 477 9.33 22.69 47.78
N HIS A 478 8.31 22.68 48.62
CA HIS A 478 8.45 22.89 50.06
C HIS A 478 8.09 21.59 50.78
N ASP A 479 8.89 21.30 51.81
CA ASP A 479 8.94 20.02 52.51
C ASP A 479 7.58 19.61 53.07
N PHE A 480 7.07 18.48 52.59
CA PHE A 480 5.94 17.81 53.21
C PHE A 480 6.46 16.73 54.16
N SER A 481 6.43 17.01 55.46
CA SER A 481 6.48 15.97 56.49
C SER A 481 5.16 15.19 56.48
N PRO A 482 5.17 13.85 56.30
CA PRO A 482 3.94 13.07 56.32
C PRO A 482 3.31 13.06 57.74
N PRO A 483 1.98 12.99 57.86
CA PRO A 483 1.34 12.78 59.16
C PRO A 483 1.73 11.41 59.70
N ASN A 484 2.32 11.40 60.91
CA ASN A 484 2.43 10.22 61.76
C ASN A 484 1.05 9.59 61.89
N ASN A 485 0.80 8.44 61.27
CA ASN A 485 -0.16 7.44 61.74
C ASN A 485 -0.20 6.23 60.79
N TRP A 486 0.87 5.43 60.75
CA TRP A 486 0.78 4.02 60.38
C TRP A 486 1.73 3.23 61.31
N VAL A 487 1.16 2.65 62.37
CA VAL A 487 1.69 1.49 63.09
C VAL A 487 1.25 0.24 62.34
#